data_AF-A0A5B8TZR0-F1
#
_entry.id   AF-A0A5B8TZR0-F1
#
_cell.length_a   1.000
_cell.length_b   1.000
_cell.length_c   1.000
_cell.angle_alpha   90.00
_cell.angle_beta   90.00
_cell.angle_gamma   90.00
#
_symmetry.space_group_name_H-M   'P 1'
#
loop_
_entity.id
_entity.type
_entity.pdbx_description
1 polymer ?
#
loop_
_entity_poly.entity_id
_entity_poly.type
_entity_poly.pdbx_seq_one_letter_code
_entity_poly.pdbx_strand_id
1 'polypeptide(L)'
;MSASDQLSLTLGPCFAVAVEDRFSPGLTGRTDRDYLSPPQPRDDALTLAALLLDSGADLDGDGPWQRALAGGRRTVRLVETDD
;
A
#
# COMPACT_ATOMS: atom_id res chain seq x y z
N MET A 1 30.22 -5.27 -2.34
CA MET A 1 28.96 -4.63 -2.73
C MET A 1 28.11 -5.70 -3.39
N SER A 2 26.88 -5.90 -2.91
CA SER A 2 25.96 -6.89 -3.49
C SER A 2 25.34 -6.34 -4.78
N ALA A 3 24.81 -7.23 -5.62
CA ALA A 3 24.08 -6.83 -6.83
C ALA A 3 22.80 -6.03 -6.48
N SER A 4 22.15 -6.35 -5.35
CA SER A 4 20.98 -5.62 -4.83
C SER A 4 21.32 -4.16 -4.49
N ASP A 5 22.44 -3.91 -3.79
CA ASP A 5 22.90 -2.55 -3.50
C ASP A 5 23.11 -1.71 -4.77
N GLN A 6 23.63 -2.32 -5.85
CA GLN A 6 23.86 -1.62 -7.12
C GLN A 6 22.56 -1.29 -7.87
N LEU A 7 21.53 -2.13 -7.74
CA LEU A 7 20.21 -1.88 -8.34
C LEU A 7 19.48 -0.75 -7.60
N SER A 8 19.49 -0.75 -6.26
CA SER A 8 18.89 0.32 -5.45
C SER A 8 19.54 1.68 -5.71
N LEU A 9 20.86 1.72 -5.91
CA LEU A 9 21.58 2.95 -6.25
C LEU A 9 21.25 3.52 -7.64
N THR A 10 20.69 2.72 -8.56
CA THR A 10 20.36 3.15 -9.92
C THR A 10 18.86 3.41 -10.14
N LEU A 11 17.98 2.78 -9.35
CA LEU A 11 16.52 2.87 -9.47
C LEU A 11 15.85 3.73 -8.39
N GLY A 12 16.59 4.14 -7.36
CA GLY A 12 16.05 4.86 -6.21
C GLY A 12 15.42 3.92 -5.16
N PRO A 13 14.89 4.46 -4.06
CA PRO A 13 14.24 3.66 -3.03
C PRO A 13 12.99 2.95 -3.58
N CYS A 14 12.82 1.69 -3.18
CA CYS A 14 11.63 0.90 -3.49
C CYS A 14 10.62 1.00 -2.34
N PHE A 15 9.34 0.90 -2.70
CA PHE A 15 8.21 0.96 -1.79
C PHE A 15 7.29 -0.23 -2.01
N ALA A 16 6.80 -0.80 -0.91
CA ALA A 16 5.67 -1.72 -0.90
C ALA A 16 4.40 -1.02 -0.44
N VAL A 17 3.25 -1.42 -0.96
CA VAL A 17 1.94 -0.92 -0.53
C VAL A 17 1.37 -1.87 0.51
N ALA A 18 1.26 -1.39 1.74
CA ALA A 18 0.64 -2.12 2.85
C ALA A 18 -0.84 -1.76 2.93
N VAL A 19 -1.68 -2.80 3.00
CA VAL A 19 -3.14 -2.69 3.09
C VAL A 19 -3.63 -3.42 4.34
N GLU A 20 -4.48 -2.74 5.10
CA GLU A 20 -5.21 -3.32 6.23
C GLU A 20 -6.71 -3.12 6.02
N ASP A 21 -7.43 -4.22 5.84
CA ASP A 21 -8.88 -4.25 5.82
C ASP A 21 -9.38 -4.73 7.20
N ARG A 22 -10.21 -3.91 7.84
CA ARG A 22 -10.85 -4.21 9.13
C ARG A 22 -12.37 -4.20 8.97
N PHE A 23 -13.04 -5.29 9.34
CA PHE A 23 -14.48 -5.47 9.24
C PHE A 23 -15.15 -5.53 10.60
N SER A 24 -16.39 -5.06 10.68
CA SER A 24 -17.21 -5.22 11.88
C SER A 24 -17.69 -6.68 11.99
N PRO A 25 -17.28 -7.44 13.02
CA PRO A 25 -17.49 -8.89 13.11
C PRO A 25 -18.95 -9.35 13.11
N GLY A 26 -19.91 -8.43 13.34
CA GLY A 26 -21.35 -8.71 13.34
C GLY A 26 -22.11 -8.22 12.10
N LEU A 27 -21.47 -7.49 11.18
CA LEU A 27 -22.15 -6.87 10.03
C LEU A 27 -21.89 -7.62 8.72
N THR A 28 -20.74 -8.29 8.63
CA THR A 28 -20.33 -9.01 7.43
C THR A 28 -19.67 -10.31 7.89
N GLY A 29 -19.98 -11.44 7.26
CA GLY A 29 -19.26 -12.71 7.51
C GLY A 29 -17.80 -12.69 7.01
N ARG A 30 -17.20 -11.50 6.87
CA ARG A 30 -15.84 -11.29 6.39
C ARG A 30 -14.91 -11.19 7.58
N THR A 31 -13.70 -11.69 7.40
CA THR A 31 -12.60 -11.54 8.34
C THR A 31 -11.71 -10.38 7.93
N ASP A 32 -11.02 -9.81 8.91
CA ASP A 32 -9.92 -8.88 8.69
C ASP A 32 -8.86 -9.49 7.75
N ARG A 33 -8.19 -8.62 6.98
CA ARG A 33 -7.18 -9.02 6.01
C ARG A 33 -6.08 -7.99 5.94
N ASP A 34 -4.85 -8.49 5.86
CA ASP A 34 -3.66 -7.66 5.62
C ASP A 34 -2.97 -8.15 4.35
N TYR A 35 -2.42 -7.22 3.58
CA TYR A 35 -1.67 -7.52 2.36
C TYR A 35 -0.51 -6.54 2.18
N LEU A 36 0.57 -7.03 1.61
CA LEU A 36 1.73 -6.24 1.21
C LEU A 36 2.05 -6.54 -0.25
N SER A 37 2.18 -5.51 -1.08
CA SER A 37 2.62 -5.67 -2.47
C SER A 37 4.11 -6.03 -2.54
N PRO A 38 4.60 -6.54 -3.68
CA PRO A 38 6.03 -6.52 -3.97
C PRO A 38 6.61 -5.09 -3.84
N PRO A 39 7.94 -4.96 -3.70
CA PRO A 39 8.62 -3.67 -3.84
C PRO A 39 8.51 -3.10 -5.26
N GLN A 40 8.27 -1.81 -5.39
CA GLN A 40 8.21 -1.10 -6.67
C GLN A 40 8.62 0.39 -6.52
N PRO A 41 8.88 1.12 -7.63
CA PRO A 41 9.12 2.56 -7.57
C PRO A 41 7.97 3.33 -6.92
N ARG A 42 8.29 4.50 -6.34
CA ARG A 42 7.33 5.33 -5.59
C ARG A 42 6.07 5.68 -6.39
N ASP A 43 6.23 6.07 -7.65
CA ASP A 43 5.11 6.51 -8.50
C ASP A 43 4.14 5.35 -8.80
N ASP A 44 4.68 4.15 -9.02
CA ASP A 44 3.88 2.94 -9.20
C ASP A 44 3.16 2.56 -7.89
N ALA A 45 3.84 2.70 -6.74
CA ALA A 45 3.24 2.46 -5.44
C ALA A 45 2.09 3.45 -5.13
N LEU A 46 2.25 4.74 -5.45
CA LEU A 46 1.18 5.74 -5.31
C LEU A 46 0.01 5.45 -6.24
N THR A 47 0.29 5.06 -7.49
CA THR A 47 -0.74 4.66 -8.46
C THR A 47 -1.54 3.47 -7.94
N LEU A 48 -0.87 2.44 -7.44
CA LEU A 48 -1.51 1.27 -6.83
C LEU A 48 -2.33 1.65 -5.59
N ALA A 49 -1.79 2.52 -4.72
CA ALA A 49 -2.52 2.98 -3.54
C ALA A 49 -3.81 3.73 -3.93
N ALA A 50 -3.76 4.61 -4.93
CA ALA A 50 -4.92 5.34 -5.43
C ALA A 50 -5.99 4.39 -5.98
N LEU A 51 -5.58 3.38 -6.77
CA LEU A 51 -6.47 2.34 -7.27
C LEU A 51 -7.15 1.54 -6.14
N LEU A 52 -6.40 1.13 -5.12
CA LEU A 52 -6.93 0.37 -3.98
C LEU A 52 -7.91 1.19 -3.12
N LEU A 53 -7.69 2.50 -3.06
CA LEU A 53 -8.55 3.47 -2.40
C LEU A 53 -9.73 3.91 -3.27
N ASP A 54 -9.75 3.58 -4.57
CA ASP A 54 -10.70 4.13 -5.55
C ASP A 54 -10.71 5.66 -5.48
N SER A 55 -9.51 6.23 -5.29
CA SER A 55 -9.28 7.66 -5.28
C SER A 55 -9.15 8.15 -6.72
N GLY A 56 -10.02 9.07 -7.13
CA GLY A 56 -9.90 9.78 -8.41
C GLY A 56 -8.86 10.91 -8.40
N ALA A 57 -8.13 11.09 -7.31
CA ALA A 57 -7.15 12.14 -7.11
C ALA A 57 -5.78 11.58 -6.73
N ASP A 58 -4.73 12.35 -7.04
CA ASP A 58 -3.37 12.07 -6.62
C ASP A 58 -3.27 12.02 -5.09
N LEU A 59 -2.47 11.08 -4.60
CA LEU A 59 -2.26 10.89 -3.17
C LEU A 59 -1.01 11.63 -2.71
N ASP A 60 -1.17 12.45 -1.68
CA ASP A 60 -0.05 13.14 -1.04
C ASP A 60 0.56 12.31 0.09
N GLY A 61 1.89 12.34 0.18
CA GLY A 61 2.67 11.65 1.21
C GLY A 61 2.73 10.14 1.03
N ASP A 62 2.88 9.41 2.14
CA ASP A 62 3.00 7.94 2.16
C ASP A 62 1.85 7.28 2.95
N GLY A 63 0.78 8.04 3.20
CA GLY A 63 -0.38 7.63 3.98
C GLY A 63 -0.19 7.81 5.49
N PRO A 64 -1.02 7.14 6.32
CA PRO A 64 -2.09 6.23 5.93
C PRO A 64 -3.28 6.97 5.32
N TRP A 65 -3.76 6.48 4.18
CA TRP A 65 -5.02 6.90 3.58
C TRP A 65 -6.09 5.85 3.82
N GLN A 66 -7.36 6.25 3.78
CA GLN A 66 -8.46 5.39 4.16
C GLN A 66 -9.65 5.53 3.22
N ARG A 67 -10.36 4.41 3.01
CA ARG A 67 -11.70 4.39 2.40
C ARG A 67 -12.65 3.52 3.20
N ALA A 68 -13.94 3.83 3.12
CA ALA A 68 -14.97 2.91 3.59
C ALA A 68 -15.04 1.65 2.71
N LEU A 69 -15.29 0.51 3.36
CA LEU A 69 -15.72 -0.73 2.72
C LEU A 69 -17.12 -1.08 3.25
N ALA A 70 -17.84 -1.95 2.55
CA ALA A 70 -19.08 -2.50 3.09
C ALA A 70 -18.80 -3.23 4.41
N GLY A 71 -19.30 -2.65 5.51
CA GLY A 71 -19.11 -3.14 6.87
C GLY A 71 -17.68 -3.08 7.41
N GLY A 72 -16.84 -2.19 6.88
CA GLY A 72 -15.46 -2.08 7.31
C GLY A 72 -14.74 -0.84 6.78
N ARG A 73 -13.42 -0.85 6.92
CA ARG A 73 -12.52 0.20 6.45
C ARG A 73 -11.26 -0.44 5.87
N ARG A 74 -10.79 0.13 4.77
CA ARG A 74 -9.47 -0.14 4.23
C ARG A 74 -8.53 1.01 4.61
N THR A 75 -7.35 0.66 5.09
CA THR A 75 -6.23 1.57 5.28
C THR A 75 -5.11 1.18 4.32
N VAL A 76 -4.51 2.15 3.64
CA VAL A 76 -3.40 1.95 2.71
C VAL A 76 -2.25 2.88 3.10
N ARG A 77 -1.02 2.39 3.08
CA ARG A 77 0.20 3.19 3.27
C ARG A 77 1.33 2.65 2.39
N LEU A 78 2.28 3.51 2.07
CA LEU A 78 3.56 3.10 1.49
C LEU A 78 4.53 2.74 2.61
N VAL A 79 5.35 1.73 2.37
CA VAL A 79 6.44 1.31 3.25
C VAL A 79 7.69 1.24 2.40
N GLU A 80 8.69 2.07 2.72
CA GLU A 80 10.00 1.96 2.09
C GLU A 80 10.60 0.59 2.43
N THR A 81 11.12 -0.09 1.41
CA THR A 81 11.71 -1.42 1.55
C THR A 81 13.21 -1.29 1.35
N ASP A 82 13.97 -1.61 2.39
CA ASP A 82 15.39 -1.90 2.25
C ASP A 82 15.53 -3.29 1.60
N ASP A 83 16.18 -3.34 0.44
CA ASP A 83 16.45 -4.58 -0.32
C ASP A 83 17.50 -5.47 0.38
#